data_AF-A0A947ARF1-F1
#
_entry.id   AF-A0A947ARF1-F1
#
_cell.length_a   1.000
_cell.length_b   1.000
_cell.length_c   1.000
_cell.angle_alpha   90.00
_cell.angle_beta   90.00
_cell.angle_gamma   90.00
#
_symmetry.space_group_name_H-M   'P 1'
#
loop_
_entity.id
_entity.type
_entity.pdbx_description
1 polymer ?
#
loop_
_entity_poly.entity_id
_entity_poly.type
_entity_poly.pdbx_seq_one_letter_code
_entity_poly.pdbx_strand_id
1 'polypeptide(L)'
;MNIRPATLDDLAAIYEIEFQEYNHRGYDFVTFRQFLDIFEGTFLVAEENTKTGFTVSAISNNCRDGWVLSLLVREKIQSANESCLQVILLQPECTITIIIMTITAL
;
A
#
# COMPACT_ATOMS: atom_id res chain seq x y z
N MET A 1 11.95 -8.27 -8.61
CA MET A 1 10.80 -7.76 -7.84
C MET A 1 9.85 -8.90 -7.45
N ASN A 2 9.56 -9.06 -6.16
CA ASN A 2 8.57 -9.97 -5.60
C ASN A 2 7.47 -9.16 -4.92
N ILE A 3 6.19 -9.43 -5.21
CA ILE A 3 5.04 -8.76 -4.58
C ILE A 3 4.24 -9.82 -3.82
N ARG A 4 3.97 -9.54 -2.55
CA ARG A 4 3.27 -10.45 -1.65
C ARG A 4 2.38 -9.70 -0.67
N PRO A 5 1.38 -10.37 -0.07
CA PRO A 5 0.67 -9.82 1.08
C PRO A 5 1.64 -9.39 2.18
N ALA A 6 1.33 -8.27 2.82
CA ALA A 6 2.01 -7.83 4.03
C ALA A 6 1.76 -8.84 5.16
N THR A 7 2.73 -8.93 6.06
CA THR A 7 2.68 -9.77 7.26
C THR A 7 2.97 -8.95 8.50
N LEU A 8 2.80 -9.55 9.68
CA LEU A 8 3.13 -8.91 10.95
C LEU A 8 4.60 -8.46 11.02
N ASP A 9 5.51 -9.25 10.45
CA ASP A 9 6.95 -8.97 10.46
C ASP A 9 7.32 -7.74 9.61
N ASP A 10 6.47 -7.36 8.66
CA ASP A 10 6.69 -6.22 7.78
C ASP A 10 6.32 -4.87 8.41
N LEU A 11 5.48 -4.87 9.46
CA LEU A 11 4.88 -3.65 10.01
C LEU A 11 5.90 -2.62 10.48
N ALA A 12 7.00 -3.06 11.07
CA ALA A 12 8.06 -2.17 11.53
C ALA A 12 8.73 -1.44 10.34
N ALA A 13 9.03 -2.19 9.27
CA ALA A 13 9.64 -1.63 8.07
C ALA A 13 8.69 -0.70 7.31
N ILE A 14 7.40 -1.07 7.22
CA ILE A 14 6.34 -0.25 6.62
C ILE A 14 6.19 1.07 7.37
N TYR A 15 6.06 1.02 8.70
CA TYR A 15 5.92 2.22 9.52
C TYR A 15 7.16 3.12 9.42
N GLU A 16 8.36 2.56 9.39
CA GLU A 16 9.58 3.35 9.21
C GLU A 16 9.58 4.09 7.87
N ILE A 17 9.13 3.46 6.78
CA ILE A 17 9.02 4.09 5.45
C ILE A 17 7.98 5.23 5.49
N GLU A 18 6.79 4.96 6.01
CA GLU A 18 5.74 5.97 6.16
C GLU A 18 6.21 7.17 6.99
N PHE A 19 6.89 6.90 8.10
CA PHE A 19 7.40 7.93 8.98
C PHE A 19 8.52 8.75 8.34
N GLN A 20 9.40 8.14 7.55
CA GLN A 20 10.46 8.87 6.84
C GLN A 20 9.90 9.82 5.79
N GLU A 21 8.83 9.43 5.08
CA GLU A 21 8.26 10.22 3.99
C GLU A 21 7.22 11.24 4.47
N TYR A 22 6.35 10.86 5.40
CA TYR A 22 5.25 11.71 5.87
C TYR A 22 5.41 12.23 7.30
N ASN A 23 6.47 11.82 8.02
CA ASN A 23 6.67 12.18 9.42
C ASN A 23 5.40 11.86 10.24
N HIS A 24 4.99 12.74 11.16
CA HIS A 24 3.76 12.60 11.94
C HIS A 24 2.46 12.86 11.15
N ARG A 25 2.51 13.06 9.82
CA ARG A 25 1.31 13.28 8.99
C ARG A 25 0.80 12.01 8.32
N GLY A 26 1.59 10.93 8.33
CA GLY A 26 1.19 9.62 7.83
C GLY A 26 0.41 8.81 8.86
N TYR A 27 0.12 7.56 8.53
CA TYR A 27 -0.51 6.63 9.47
C TYR A 27 0.45 6.20 10.57
N ASP A 28 -0.08 6.03 11.78
CA ASP A 28 0.71 5.49 12.89
C ASP A 28 0.82 3.95 12.81
N PHE A 29 1.72 3.39 13.62
CA PHE A 29 1.95 1.95 13.68
C PHE A 29 0.66 1.16 14.02
N VAL A 30 -0.17 1.70 14.92
CA VAL A 30 -1.41 1.04 15.35
C VAL A 30 -2.40 0.96 14.19
N THR A 31 -2.47 1.99 13.37
CA THR A 31 -3.32 2.05 12.17
C THR A 31 -2.86 1.04 11.14
N PHE A 32 -1.55 0.90 10.89
CA PHE A 32 -1.04 -0.16 10.00
C PHE A 32 -1.35 -1.56 10.52
N ARG A 33 -1.28 -1.79 11.83
CA ARG A 33 -1.70 -3.06 12.41
C ARG A 33 -3.17 -3.35 12.14
N GLN A 34 -4.04 -2.35 12.26
CA GLN A 34 -5.46 -2.49 11.93
C GLN A 34 -5.67 -2.75 10.42
N PHE A 35 -4.94 -2.04 9.57
CA PHE A 35 -5.01 -2.26 8.12
C PHE A 35 -4.60 -3.68 7.73
N LEU A 36 -3.58 -4.25 8.38
CA LEU A 36 -3.16 -5.63 8.15
C LEU A 36 -4.28 -6.63 8.49
N ASP A 37 -5.08 -6.35 9.52
CA ASP A 37 -6.17 -7.22 9.96
C ASP A 37 -7.46 -7.04 9.13
N ILE A 38 -7.66 -5.89 8.49
CA ILE A 38 -8.92 -5.52 7.82
C ILE A 38 -8.82 -5.59 6.29
N PHE A 39 -7.67 -5.25 5.71
CA PHE A 39 -7.47 -5.10 4.26
C PHE A 39 -6.72 -6.30 3.69
N GLU A 40 -7.27 -7.48 3.90
CA GLU A 40 -6.74 -8.73 3.34
C GLU A 40 -6.72 -8.67 1.81
N GLY A 41 -5.58 -8.99 1.20
CA GLY A 41 -5.39 -9.00 -0.25
C GLY A 41 -5.10 -7.63 -0.90
N THR A 42 -5.23 -6.53 -0.15
CA THR A 42 -4.95 -5.17 -0.65
C THR A 42 -3.89 -4.41 0.15
N PHE A 43 -3.33 -5.04 1.20
CA PHE A 43 -2.10 -4.60 1.85
C PHE A 43 -0.92 -5.47 1.38
N LEU A 44 -0.04 -4.88 0.58
CA LEU A 44 1.02 -5.59 -0.13
C LEU A 44 2.38 -4.97 0.16
N VAL A 45 3.40 -5.82 0.13
CA VAL A 45 4.81 -5.44 0.17
C VAL A 45 5.46 -5.85 -1.15
N ALA A 46 6.30 -4.96 -1.68
CA ALA A 46 7.14 -5.20 -2.83
C ALA A 46 8.61 -5.23 -2.38
N GLU A 47 9.30 -6.32 -2.71
CA GLU A 47 10.71 -6.54 -2.38
C GLU A 47 11.54 -6.65 -3.66
N GLU A 48 12.63 -5.89 -3.75
CA GLU A 48 13.63 -6.04 -4.80
C GLU A 48 15.04 -5.76 -4.26
N ASN A 49 15.86 -6.80 -4.15
CA ASN A 49 17.18 -6.75 -3.52
C ASN A 49 17.08 -6.22 -2.08
N THR A 50 17.64 -5.04 -1.80
CA THR A 50 17.59 -4.35 -0.50
C THR A 50 16.45 -3.34 -0.42
N LYS A 51 15.69 -3.15 -1.49
CA LYS A 51 14.63 -2.14 -1.56
C LYS A 51 13.30 -2.76 -1.19
N THR A 52 12.55 -2.04 -0.38
CA THR A 52 11.22 -2.44 0.11
C THR A 52 10.26 -1.29 -0.13
N GLY A 53 9.09 -1.60 -0.65
CA GLY A 53 7.96 -0.69 -0.75
C GLY A 53 6.69 -1.39 -0.30
N PHE A 54 5.62 -0.63 -0.11
CA PHE A 54 4.34 -1.17 0.26
C PHE A 54 3.21 -0.35 -0.35
N THR A 55 2.04 -0.97 -0.44
CA THR A 55 0.79 -0.28 -0.65
C THR A 55 -0.26 -0.83 0.30
N VAL A 56 -1.13 0.04 0.77
CA VAL A 56 -2.37 -0.35 1.43
C VAL A 56 -3.50 0.36 0.73
N SER A 57 -4.49 -0.43 0.33
CA SER A 57 -5.66 0.06 -0.40
C SER A 57 -6.95 -0.52 0.17
N ALA A 58 -8.04 0.20 -0.03
CA ALA A 58 -9.37 -0.20 0.37
C ALA A 58 -10.31 -0.18 -0.85
N ILE A 59 -11.21 -1.14 -0.92
CA ILE A 59 -12.26 -1.18 -1.95
C ILE A 59 -13.56 -0.73 -1.29
N SER A 60 -14.24 0.22 -1.92
CA SER A 60 -15.54 0.68 -1.43
C SER A 60 -16.60 -0.41 -1.58
N ASN A 61 -17.62 -0.39 -0.73
CA ASN A 61 -18.71 -1.38 -0.74
C ASN A 61 -19.47 -1.48 -2.08
N ASN A 62 -19.33 -0.48 -2.94
CA ASN A 62 -19.94 -0.50 -4.28
C ASN A 62 -19.13 -1.30 -5.33
N CYS A 63 -17.96 -1.84 -4.95
CA CYS A 63 -17.04 -2.55 -5.85
C CYS A 63 -16.63 -1.76 -7.12
N ARG A 64 -16.75 -0.43 -7.10
CA ARG A 64 -16.42 0.46 -8.23
C ARG A 64 -15.29 1.41 -7.93
N ASP A 65 -15.16 1.80 -6.66
CA ASP A 65 -14.20 2.80 -6.21
C ASP A 65 -13.13 2.15 -5.34
N GLY A 66 -11.87 2.28 -5.76
CA GLY A 66 -10.70 1.89 -5.00
C GLY A 66 -10.00 3.11 -4.40
N TRP A 67 -9.48 2.95 -3.19
CA TRP A 67 -8.73 3.97 -2.48
C TRP A 67 -7.32 3.46 -2.25
N VAL A 68 -6.32 4.20 -2.70
CA VAL A 68 -4.94 4.01 -2.25
C VAL A 68 -4.79 4.84 -0.98
N LEU A 69 -4.71 4.16 0.17
CA LEU A 69 -4.56 4.81 1.46
C LEU A 69 -3.12 5.28 1.67
N SER A 70 -2.14 4.43 1.33
CA SER A 70 -0.72 4.79 1.25
C SER A 70 -0.02 3.93 0.20
N LEU A 71 0.99 4.51 -0.45
CA LEU A 71 1.86 3.88 -1.43
C LEU A 71 3.24 4.53 -1.34
N LEU A 72 4.23 3.78 -0.86
CA LEU A 72 5.60 4.26 -0.71
C LEU A 72 6.60 3.19 -1.10
N VAL A 73 7.75 3.61 -1.62
CA VAL A 73 8.84 2.72 -1.99
C VAL A 73 10.16 3.35 -1.57
N ARG A 74 11.00 2.61 -0.82
CA ARG A 74 12.36 3.09 -0.50
C ARG A 74 13.19 3.16 -1.77
N GLU A 75 13.56 4.38 -2.15
CA GLU A 75 14.26 4.75 -3.38
C GLU A 75 13.46 4.38 -4.65
N LYS A 76 13.74 5.06 -5.77
CA LYS A 76 13.06 4.81 -7.05
C LYS A 76 13.17 3.32 -7.47
N ILE A 77 12.17 2.52 -7.15
CA ILE A 77 11.80 1.32 -7.89
C ILE A 77 10.66 1.75 -8.80
N GLN A 78 11.01 2.24 -9.97
CA GLN A 78 10.02 2.84 -10.88
C GLN A 78 8.95 1.83 -11.30
N SER A 79 9.28 0.53 -11.33
CA SER A 79 8.39 -0.59 -11.62
C SER A 79 7.47 -1.01 -10.45
N ALA A 80 7.78 -0.64 -9.20
CA ALA A 80 6.99 -1.07 -8.04
C ALA A 80 5.69 -0.28 -7.91
N ASN A 81 5.71 1.02 -8.22
CA ASN A 81 4.51 1.86 -8.17
C ASN A 81 3.43 1.36 -9.13
N GLU A 82 3.82 1.05 -10.37
CA GLU A 82 2.90 0.54 -11.39
C GLU A 82 2.36 -0.83 -11.00
N SER A 83 3.20 -1.70 -10.45
CA SER A 83 2.82 -3.06 -10.10
C SER A 83 1.89 -3.11 -8.88
N CYS A 84 2.13 -2.29 -7.86
CA CYS A 84 1.24 -2.17 -6.70
C CYS A 84 -0.14 -1.63 -7.11
N LEU A 85 -0.18 -0.61 -7.98
CA LEU A 85 -1.44 -0.10 -8.53
C LEU A 85 -2.18 -1.16 -9.35
N GLN A 86 -1.45 -2.00 -10.09
CA GLN A 86 -2.04 -3.05 -10.90
C GLN A 86 -2.71 -4.13 -10.04
N VAL A 87 -2.21 -4.42 -8.83
CA VAL A 87 -2.89 -5.37 -7.93
C VAL A 87 -4.25 -4.85 -7.44
N ILE A 88 -4.41 -3.53 -7.28
CA ILE A 88 -5.72 -2.93 -6.94
C ILE A 88 -6.71 -3.10 -8.09
N LEU A 89 -6.25 -2.99 -9.33
CA LEU A 89 -7.08 -3.12 -10.52
C LEU A 89 -7.45 -4.57 -10.87
N LEU A 90 -6.71 -5.55 -10.36
CA LEU A 90 -6.87 -6.97 -10.66
C LEU A 90 -7.64 -7.75 -9.60
N GLN A 91 -8.45 -7.06 -8.79
CA GLN A 91 -9.27 -7.71 -7.75
C GLN A 91 -10.39 -8.53 -8.41
N PRO A 92 -10.44 -9.86 -8.22
CA PRO A 92 -11.30 -10.75 -9.01
C PRO A 92 -12.80 -10.50 -8.78
N GLU A 93 -13.17 -9.98 -7.61
CA GLU A 93 -14.56 -9.80 -7.18
C GLU A 93 -15.12 -8.38 -7.43
N CYS A 94 -14.28 -7.40 -7.79
CA CYS A 94 -14.72 -6.02 -7.99
C CYS A 94 -14.13 -5.42 -9.28
N THR A 95 -14.94 -4.66 -10.04
CA THR A 95 -14.46 -3.92 -11.20
C THR A 95 -14.14 -2.49 -10.80
N ILE A 96 -12.89 -2.25 -10.41
CA ILE A 96 -12.46 -0.90 -9.99
C ILE A 96 -12.33 0.01 -11.21
N THR A 97 -13.09 1.10 -11.21
CA THR A 97 -13.13 2.08 -12.29
C THR A 97 -12.49 3.41 -11.92
N ILE A 98 -12.36 3.68 -10.62
CA ILE A 98 -11.80 4.93 -10.08
C ILE A 98 -10.80 4.55 -8.99
N ILE A 99 -9.58 5.09 -9.08
CA ILE A 99 -8.59 5.05 -8.00
C ILE A 99 -8.45 6.45 -7.44
N ILE A 100 -8.70 6.60 -6.14
CA ILE A 100 -8.50 7.85 -5.42
C ILE A 100 -7.21 7.73 -4.61
N MET A 101 -6.30 8.67 -4.81
CA MET A 101 -5.03 8.74 -4.10
C MET A 101 -4.90 10.10 -3.42
N THR A 102 -4.62 10.09 -2.12
CA THR A 102 -4.30 11.31 -1.40
C THR A 102 -2.79 11.51 -1.49
N ILE A 103 -2.34 12.39 -2.38
CA ILE A 103 -0.93 12.84 -2.39
C ILE A 103 -0.84 13.95 -1.36
N THR A 104 -0.28 13.65 -0.19
CA THR A 104 0.15 14.70 0.75
C THR A 104 1.35 15.39 0.10
N ALA A 105 1.11 16.56 -0.52
CA ALA A 105 2.18 17.37 -1.09
C ALA A 105 3.20 17.73 0.00
N LEU A 106 4.47 17.38 -0.25
CA LEU A 106 5.64 17.84 0.51
C LEU A 106 5.87 19.34 0.29
#